data_AF-A0A7V0XW60-F1
#
_entry.id   AF-A0A7V0XW60-F1
#
_cell.length_a   1.000
_cell.length_b   1.000
_cell.length_c   1.000
_cell.angle_alpha   90.00
_cell.angle_beta   90.00
_cell.angle_gamma   90.00
#
_symmetry.space_group_name_H-M   'P 1'
#
loop_
_entity.id
_entity.type
_entity.pdbx_description
1 polymer ?
#
loop_
_entity_poly.entity_id
_entity_poly.type
_entity_poly.pdbx_seq_one_letter_code
_entity_poly.pdbx_strand_id
1 'polypeptide(L)'
;MFKDSSAGPVDPESNRQYSRFDQLNPQWWDLLARLTNSGEALPEHVRLVGNELEIPWFNRRLRLNPAERNLYFQPLTSASPSWQEGLVIMVLFKYLAAHRRLPPPSALSNENHLSGGPTFFRGPHLSASTLIARRFSAAGAQMLKQGELWGGRPACYGEFSLSFEVFPGLDWQVVLWEADAEFSARAQYLFDKGLEKVFPLDVIWALGNVIAAKLMNAGSVILRTEVQKTEIRF
;
A
#
# COMPACT_ATOMS: atom_id res chain seq x y z
N MET A 1 15.49 10.93 33.49
CA MET A 1 15.93 11.18 32.10
C MET A 1 15.03 10.36 31.19
N PHE A 2 13.86 10.91 30.85
CA PHE A 2 12.88 10.24 30.01
C PHE A 2 13.35 10.37 28.56
N LYS A 3 13.50 9.23 27.85
CA LYS A 3 13.71 9.25 26.41
C LYS A 3 12.49 9.90 25.78
N ASP A 4 12.73 10.98 25.07
CA ASP A 4 11.77 11.62 24.20
C ASP A 4 11.17 10.56 23.25
N SER A 5 9.86 10.38 23.31
CA SER A 5 9.10 9.39 22.52
C SER A 5 8.57 10.03 21.23
N SER A 6 9.40 10.89 20.64
CA SER A 6 9.16 11.64 19.41
C SER A 6 9.50 10.86 18.13
N ALA A 7 9.54 9.52 18.20
CA ALA A 7 9.66 8.71 17.00
C ALA A 7 8.32 8.75 16.25
N GLY A 8 8.23 9.65 15.26
CA GLY A 8 7.17 9.62 14.27
C GLY A 8 7.13 8.29 13.51
N PRO A 9 6.14 8.08 12.61
CA PRO A 9 6.07 6.86 11.81
C PRO A 9 7.41 6.63 11.12
N VAL A 10 8.06 5.51 11.41
CA VAL A 10 9.29 5.12 10.73
C VAL A 10 8.87 4.59 9.37
N ASP A 11 9.41 5.15 8.29
CA ASP A 11 9.24 4.58 6.95
C ASP A 11 9.79 3.14 6.96
N PRO A 12 8.96 2.10 6.85
CA PRO A 12 9.44 0.74 6.98
C PRO A 12 10.29 0.32 5.78
N GLU A 13 10.13 0.98 4.64
CA GLU A 13 10.98 0.79 3.45
C GLU A 13 12.40 1.35 3.69
N SER A 14 12.60 2.20 4.71
CA SER A 14 13.94 2.61 5.15
C SER A 14 14.69 1.50 5.90
N ASN A 15 14.00 0.43 6.32
CA ASN A 15 14.64 -0.73 6.92
C ASN A 15 15.31 -1.58 5.83
N ARG A 16 16.64 -1.43 5.70
CA ARG A 16 17.45 -2.18 4.72
C ARG A 16 17.31 -3.70 4.83
N GLN A 17 16.86 -4.23 5.97
CA GLN A 17 16.61 -5.66 6.14
C GLN A 17 15.40 -6.18 5.35
N TYR A 18 14.46 -5.32 4.97
CA TYR A 18 13.23 -5.67 4.24
C TYR A 18 13.10 -4.83 2.98
N SER A 19 13.86 -5.20 1.94
CA SER A 19 13.96 -4.41 0.71
C SER A 19 13.91 -5.26 -0.57
N ARG A 20 13.97 -6.59 -0.44
CA ARG A 20 14.04 -7.52 -1.57
C ARG A 20 12.96 -8.60 -1.46
N PHE A 21 12.37 -8.95 -2.60
CA PHE A 21 11.28 -9.94 -2.66
C PHE A 21 11.72 -11.37 -2.31
N ASP A 22 13.00 -11.69 -2.47
CA ASP A 22 13.58 -12.96 -2.04
C ASP A 22 13.60 -13.13 -0.50
N GLN A 23 13.40 -12.04 0.25
CA GLN A 23 13.29 -12.04 1.72
C GLN A 23 11.86 -12.35 2.21
N LEU A 24 10.86 -12.31 1.33
CA LEU A 24 9.51 -12.76 1.67
C LEU A 24 9.51 -14.26 1.94
N ASN A 25 8.53 -14.76 2.71
CA ASN A 25 8.49 -16.16 3.11
C ASN A 25 8.57 -17.08 1.87
N PRO A 26 9.59 -17.96 1.78
CA PRO A 26 9.77 -18.86 0.63
C PRO A 26 8.55 -19.71 0.29
N GLN A 27 7.76 -20.10 1.29
CA GLN A 27 6.56 -20.92 1.10
C GLN A 27 5.46 -20.19 0.32
N TRP A 28 5.47 -18.86 0.30
CA TRP A 28 4.55 -18.07 -0.52
C TRP A 28 4.92 -18.15 -1.99
N TRP A 29 6.21 -18.14 -2.32
CA TRP A 29 6.67 -18.37 -3.68
C TRP A 29 6.34 -19.78 -4.17
N ASP A 30 6.51 -20.79 -3.31
CA ASP A 30 6.13 -22.17 -3.62
C ASP A 30 4.62 -22.30 -3.87
N LEU A 31 3.80 -21.54 -3.13
CA LEU A 31 2.36 -21.47 -3.37
C LEU A 31 2.04 -20.91 -4.76
N LEU A 32 2.68 -19.81 -5.16
CA LEU A 32 2.48 -19.23 -6.49
C LEU A 32 2.95 -20.17 -7.60
N ALA A 33 4.07 -20.86 -7.40
CA ALA A 33 4.58 -21.86 -8.33
C ALA A 33 3.60 -23.02 -8.50
N ARG A 34 2.98 -23.50 -7.40
CA ARG A 34 1.92 -24.51 -7.49
C ARG A 34 0.72 -24.02 -8.29
N LEU A 35 0.23 -22.80 -8.03
CA LEU A 35 -0.89 -22.22 -8.79
C LEU A 35 -0.59 -22.08 -10.29
N THR A 36 0.66 -21.80 -10.63
CA THR A 36 1.12 -21.65 -12.02
C THR A 36 1.17 -23.01 -12.74
N ASN A 37 1.54 -24.08 -12.02
CA ASN A 37 1.84 -25.39 -12.60
C ASN A 37 0.74 -26.46 -12.40
N SER A 38 -0.27 -26.22 -11.55
CA SER A 38 -1.25 -27.25 -11.19
C SER A 38 -2.27 -27.55 -12.30
N GLY A 39 -2.44 -26.65 -13.27
CA GLY A 39 -3.53 -26.72 -14.25
C GLY A 39 -4.93 -26.52 -13.67
N GLU A 40 -5.03 -26.22 -12.37
CA GLU A 40 -6.29 -25.89 -11.72
C GLU A 40 -6.80 -24.52 -12.19
N ALA A 41 -8.12 -24.32 -12.08
CA ALA A 41 -8.70 -23.00 -12.25
C ALA A 41 -8.04 -21.99 -11.30
N LEU A 42 -7.67 -20.81 -11.79
CA LEU A 42 -7.06 -19.77 -10.95
C LEU A 42 -8.11 -19.03 -10.11
N PRO A 43 -7.71 -18.41 -8.98
CA PRO A 43 -8.59 -17.53 -8.23
C PRO A 43 -9.13 -16.37 -9.08
N GLU A 44 -10.21 -15.76 -8.62
CA GLU A 44 -10.85 -14.62 -9.28
C GLU A 44 -9.85 -13.47 -9.51
N HIS A 45 -9.93 -12.85 -10.68
CA HIS A 45 -9.04 -11.77 -11.14
C HIS A 45 -7.55 -12.13 -11.28
N VAL A 46 -7.17 -13.39 -11.09
CA VAL A 46 -5.82 -13.90 -11.37
C VAL A 46 -5.79 -14.51 -12.77
N ARG A 47 -4.78 -14.17 -13.56
CA ARG A 47 -4.57 -14.72 -14.90
C ARG A 47 -3.21 -15.38 -15.00
N LEU A 48 -3.11 -16.43 -15.80
CA LEU A 48 -1.83 -16.98 -16.24
C LEU A 48 -1.46 -16.33 -17.57
N VAL A 49 -0.25 -15.78 -17.68
CA VAL A 49 0.32 -15.36 -18.98
C VAL A 49 1.73 -15.92 -19.06
N GLY A 50 1.97 -16.82 -20.01
CA GLY A 50 3.18 -17.65 -19.98
C GLY A 50 3.27 -18.45 -18.68
N ASN A 51 4.40 -18.34 -17.97
CA ASN A 51 4.66 -19.04 -16.71
C ASN A 51 4.57 -18.10 -15.49
N GLU A 52 3.82 -17.01 -15.60
CA GLU A 52 3.69 -16.00 -14.56
C GLU A 52 2.23 -15.67 -14.32
N LEU A 53 1.94 -15.32 -13.06
CA LEU A 53 0.62 -14.86 -12.66
C LEU A 53 0.52 -13.35 -12.92
N GLU A 54 -0.65 -12.89 -13.35
CA GLU A 54 -0.99 -11.48 -13.50
C GLU A 54 -2.22 -11.15 -12.66
N ILE A 55 -2.17 -10.03 -11.95
CA ILE A 55 -3.32 -9.45 -11.25
C ILE A 55 -3.50 -7.97 -11.60
N PRO A 56 -4.74 -7.44 -11.57
CA PRO A 56 -4.93 -6.01 -11.36
C PRO A 56 -4.33 -5.58 -10.01
N TRP A 57 -3.63 -4.46 -10.00
CA TRP A 57 -3.08 -3.86 -8.78
C TRP A 57 -3.11 -2.34 -8.95
N PHE A 58 -4.00 -1.67 -8.23
CA PHE A 58 -4.40 -0.29 -8.51
C PHE A 58 -4.86 -0.14 -9.98
N ASN A 59 -4.55 0.98 -10.63
CA ASN A 59 -4.76 1.19 -12.07
C ASN A 59 -3.71 0.50 -12.97
N ARG A 60 -2.94 -0.46 -12.46
CA ARG A 60 -1.88 -1.16 -13.22
C ARG A 60 -2.11 -2.67 -13.23
N ARG A 61 -1.33 -3.35 -14.07
CA ARG A 61 -1.17 -4.81 -14.02
C ARG A 61 0.13 -5.13 -13.30
N LEU A 62 0.09 -6.15 -12.45
CA LEU A 62 1.26 -6.66 -11.76
C LEU A 62 1.52 -8.10 -12.18
N ARG A 63 2.76 -8.40 -12.53
CA ARG A 63 3.26 -9.74 -12.85
C ARG A 63 4.00 -10.31 -11.66
N LEU A 64 3.70 -11.56 -11.36
CA LEU A 64 4.38 -12.35 -10.34
C LEU A 64 5.11 -13.48 -11.03
N ASN A 65 6.43 -13.52 -10.88
CA ASN A 65 7.29 -14.57 -11.40
C ASN A 65 7.74 -15.46 -10.23
N PRO A 66 7.13 -16.65 -10.04
CA PRO A 66 7.48 -17.52 -8.92
C PRO A 66 8.88 -18.12 -9.04
N ALA A 67 9.37 -18.36 -10.26
CA ALA A 67 10.68 -18.95 -10.50
C ALA A 67 11.81 -18.00 -10.11
N GLU A 68 11.67 -16.71 -10.44
CA GLU A 68 12.65 -15.67 -10.11
C GLU A 68 12.38 -15.00 -8.75
N ARG A 69 11.27 -15.35 -8.08
CA ARG A 69 10.82 -14.73 -6.82
C ARG A 69 10.74 -13.21 -6.92
N ASN A 70 10.10 -12.74 -7.98
CA ASN A 70 10.07 -11.33 -8.34
C ASN A 70 8.66 -10.84 -8.69
N LEU A 71 8.43 -9.54 -8.48
CA LEU A 71 7.20 -8.82 -8.79
C LEU A 71 7.53 -7.57 -9.61
N TYR A 72 6.73 -7.29 -10.62
CA TYR A 72 6.94 -6.08 -11.44
C TYR A 72 5.65 -5.59 -12.09
N PHE A 73 5.58 -4.30 -12.37
CA PHE A 73 4.43 -3.69 -13.06
C PHE A 73 4.48 -3.93 -14.57
N GLN A 74 3.31 -3.96 -15.21
CA GLN A 74 3.12 -3.96 -16.65
C GLN A 74 2.35 -2.70 -17.10
N PRO A 75 2.83 -1.97 -18.14
CA PRO A 75 4.11 -2.19 -18.82
C PRO A 75 5.29 -1.99 -17.85
N LEU A 76 6.44 -2.62 -18.14
CA LEU A 76 7.65 -2.41 -17.35
C LEU A 76 7.98 -0.91 -17.33
N THR A 77 8.09 -0.36 -16.12
CA THR A 77 8.47 1.04 -15.89
C THR A 77 9.67 1.09 -14.97
N SER A 78 10.26 2.28 -14.77
CA SER A 78 11.27 2.48 -13.73
C SER A 78 10.70 2.34 -12.30
N ALA A 79 9.38 2.34 -12.14
CA ALA A 79 8.74 2.06 -10.86
C ALA A 79 8.67 0.55 -10.64
N SER A 80 9.18 0.11 -9.49
CA SER A 80 9.04 -1.26 -8.99
C SER A 80 8.07 -1.27 -7.81
N PRO A 81 7.36 -2.38 -7.58
CA PRO A 81 6.58 -2.53 -6.36
C PRO A 81 7.52 -2.51 -5.13
N SER A 82 7.03 -1.98 -4.01
CA SER A 82 7.80 -1.97 -2.75
C SER A 82 7.80 -3.33 -2.06
N TRP A 83 8.67 -3.52 -1.06
CA TRP A 83 8.66 -4.77 -0.28
C TRP A 83 7.32 -4.98 0.43
N GLN A 84 6.75 -3.91 0.99
CA GLN A 84 5.41 -3.95 1.60
C GLN A 84 4.31 -4.29 0.61
N GLU A 85 4.38 -3.80 -0.64
CA GLU A 85 3.46 -4.27 -1.69
C GLU A 85 3.58 -5.79 -1.85
N GLY A 86 4.81 -6.30 -1.94
CA GLY A 86 5.06 -7.74 -1.99
C GLY A 86 4.45 -8.50 -0.81
N LEU A 87 4.62 -8.02 0.43
CA LEU A 87 4.00 -8.62 1.61
C LEU A 87 2.47 -8.70 1.50
N VAL A 88 1.81 -7.59 1.14
CA VAL A 88 0.34 -7.53 0.99
C VAL A 88 -0.12 -8.51 -0.09
N ILE A 89 0.56 -8.51 -1.24
CA ILE A 89 0.23 -9.37 -2.37
C ILE A 89 0.40 -10.86 -2.01
N MET A 90 1.49 -11.24 -1.33
CA MET A 90 1.71 -12.64 -0.93
C MET A 90 0.62 -13.13 0.04
N VAL A 91 0.22 -12.30 1.01
CA VAL A 91 -0.83 -12.68 1.95
C VAL A 91 -2.21 -12.71 1.27
N LEU A 92 -2.46 -11.83 0.30
CA LEU A 92 -3.65 -11.89 -0.55
C LEU A 92 -3.69 -13.21 -1.32
N PHE A 93 -2.58 -13.63 -1.94
CA PHE A 93 -2.50 -14.90 -2.66
C PHE A 93 -2.67 -16.11 -1.75
N LYS A 94 -2.12 -16.08 -0.52
CA LYS A 94 -2.37 -17.11 0.48
C LYS A 94 -3.87 -17.25 0.77
N TYR A 95 -4.59 -16.14 0.91
CA TYR A 95 -6.03 -16.15 1.12
C TYR A 95 -6.78 -16.67 -0.12
N LEU A 96 -6.48 -16.15 -1.31
CA LEU A 96 -7.14 -16.50 -2.57
C LEU A 96 -6.90 -17.95 -2.98
N ALA A 97 -5.74 -18.53 -2.66
CA ALA A 97 -5.48 -19.95 -2.91
C ALA A 97 -6.43 -20.85 -2.09
N ALA A 98 -6.83 -20.43 -0.89
CA ALA A 98 -7.74 -21.18 -0.04
C ALA A 98 -9.23 -20.90 -0.34
N HIS A 99 -9.58 -19.69 -0.77
CA HIS A 99 -10.97 -19.23 -0.86
C HIS A 99 -11.46 -18.91 -2.28
N ARG A 100 -10.56 -18.87 -3.26
CA ARG A 100 -10.78 -18.52 -4.69
C ARG A 100 -11.25 -17.09 -4.96
N ARG A 101 -11.80 -16.36 -3.98
CA ARG A 101 -12.28 -14.97 -4.08
C ARG A 101 -12.22 -14.27 -2.73
N LEU A 102 -12.32 -12.93 -2.73
CA LEU A 102 -12.43 -12.14 -1.51
C LEU A 102 -13.76 -12.39 -0.78
N PRO A 103 -13.82 -12.12 0.54
CA PRO A 103 -15.10 -12.17 1.26
C PRO A 103 -16.10 -11.15 0.67
N PRO A 104 -17.41 -11.40 0.76
CA PRO A 104 -18.41 -10.40 0.38
C PRO A 104 -18.22 -9.08 1.14
N PRO A 105 -18.54 -7.93 0.54
CA PRO A 105 -18.43 -6.64 1.19
C PRO A 105 -19.19 -6.59 2.52
N SER A 106 -18.63 -5.84 3.47
CA SER A 106 -19.19 -5.61 4.80
C SER A 106 -19.25 -4.11 5.11
N ALA A 107 -19.38 -3.76 6.39
CA ALA A 107 -19.41 -2.36 6.79
C ALA A 107 -18.06 -1.67 6.57
N LEU A 108 -18.12 -0.41 6.12
CA LEU A 108 -16.95 0.47 6.07
C LEU A 108 -16.43 0.74 7.49
N SER A 109 -15.12 0.67 7.67
CA SER A 109 -14.44 0.73 8.95
C SER A 109 -13.11 1.47 8.83
N ASN A 110 -12.44 1.71 9.96
CA ASN A 110 -11.08 2.20 10.03
C ASN A 110 -10.24 1.31 10.95
N GLU A 111 -8.95 1.62 11.07
CA GLU A 111 -7.96 0.87 11.83
C GLU A 111 -8.32 0.68 13.32
N ASN A 112 -9.01 1.64 13.94
CA ASN A 112 -9.38 1.58 15.36
C ASN A 112 -10.58 0.66 15.63
N HIS A 113 -11.31 0.26 14.60
CA HIS A 113 -12.48 -0.62 14.73
C HIS A 113 -12.20 -2.07 14.31
N LEU A 114 -10.94 -2.39 14.02
CA LEU A 114 -10.47 -3.75 13.81
C LEU A 114 -10.22 -4.47 15.12
N SER A 115 -10.36 -5.80 15.09
CA SER A 115 -10.01 -6.66 16.22
C SER A 115 -8.53 -6.48 16.59
N GLY A 116 -8.25 -5.92 17.78
CA GLY A 116 -6.89 -5.59 18.23
C GLY A 116 -6.31 -4.27 17.68
N GLY A 117 -7.06 -3.56 16.82
CA GLY A 117 -6.65 -2.33 16.17
C GLY A 117 -6.19 -1.21 17.10
N PRO A 118 -6.98 -0.80 18.12
CA PRO A 118 -6.59 0.25 19.07
C PRO A 118 -5.26 0.00 19.79
N THR A 119 -4.90 -1.28 19.96
CA THR A 119 -3.64 -1.70 20.60
C THR A 119 -2.49 -1.72 19.59
N PHE A 120 -2.76 -2.07 18.33
CA PHE A 120 -1.76 -2.21 17.29
C PHE A 120 -1.37 -0.86 16.66
N PHE A 121 -2.33 -0.04 16.23
CA PHE A 121 -2.09 1.17 15.41
C PHE A 121 -1.61 2.39 16.22
N ARG A 122 -0.56 2.21 17.01
CA ARG A 122 0.08 3.22 17.86
C ARG A 122 1.59 3.03 17.90
N GLY A 123 2.31 4.07 18.32
CA GLY A 123 3.77 4.04 18.42
C GLY A 123 4.42 3.69 17.06
N PRO A 124 5.27 2.65 16.97
CA PRO A 124 5.93 2.26 15.72
C PRO A 124 4.97 1.90 14.57
N HIS A 125 3.74 1.48 14.89
CA HIS A 125 2.71 1.12 13.92
C HIS A 125 1.64 2.21 13.79
N LEU A 126 1.99 3.46 14.09
CA LEU A 126 1.07 4.57 13.87
C LEU A 126 0.59 4.58 12.42
N SER A 127 -0.70 4.84 12.23
CA SER A 127 -1.32 4.85 10.92
C SER A 127 -0.66 5.89 10.01
N ALA A 128 -0.33 5.48 8.78
CA ALA A 128 0.27 6.37 7.78
C ALA A 128 -0.67 7.49 7.31
N SER A 129 -1.95 7.44 7.67
CA SER A 129 -2.87 8.58 7.52
C SER A 129 -2.31 9.83 8.22
N THR A 130 -1.59 9.68 9.33
CA THR A 130 -0.92 10.80 10.01
C THR A 130 0.16 11.47 9.16
N LEU A 131 0.87 10.71 8.31
CA LEU A 131 1.85 11.26 7.38
C LEU A 131 1.15 12.01 6.24
N ILE A 132 0.03 11.47 5.74
CA ILE A 132 -0.80 12.14 4.72
C ILE A 132 -1.31 13.48 5.26
N ALA A 133 -1.87 13.49 6.47
CA ALA A 133 -2.36 14.71 7.12
C ALA A 133 -1.27 15.79 7.23
N ARG A 134 -0.05 15.39 7.60
CA ARG A 134 1.10 16.31 7.69
C ARG A 134 1.54 16.80 6.31
N ARG A 135 1.63 15.91 5.32
CA ARG A 135 2.14 16.24 3.98
C ARG A 135 1.18 17.12 3.18
N PHE A 136 -0.12 16.95 3.40
CA PHE A 136 -1.17 17.63 2.65
C PHE A 136 -2.00 18.57 3.53
N SER A 137 -1.40 19.12 4.59
CA SER A 137 -2.13 19.88 5.62
C SER A 137 -2.91 21.08 5.08
N ALA A 138 -2.49 21.67 3.97
CA ALA A 138 -3.21 22.72 3.23
C ALA A 138 -3.08 22.48 1.70
N ALA A 139 -3.06 21.21 1.31
CA ALA A 139 -2.79 20.79 -0.08
C ALA A 139 -3.62 19.57 -0.49
N GLY A 140 -4.87 19.48 -0.05
CA GLY A 140 -5.81 18.41 -0.37
C GLY A 140 -6.07 18.27 -1.86
N ALA A 141 -6.17 19.38 -2.59
CA ALA A 141 -6.26 19.33 -4.06
C ALA A 141 -5.01 18.68 -4.70
N GLN A 142 -3.82 18.85 -4.10
CA GLN A 142 -2.62 18.14 -4.54
C GLN A 142 -2.73 16.65 -4.21
N MET A 143 -3.23 16.27 -3.03
CA MET A 143 -3.49 14.88 -2.68
C MET A 143 -4.39 14.19 -3.71
N LEU A 144 -5.48 14.85 -4.12
CA LEU A 144 -6.39 14.33 -5.15
C LEU A 144 -5.65 14.04 -6.46
N LYS A 145 -4.92 15.02 -6.99
CA LYS A 145 -4.12 14.88 -8.23
C LYS A 145 -3.08 13.76 -8.14
N GLN A 146 -2.43 13.59 -6.98
CA GLN A 146 -1.44 12.53 -6.77
C GLN A 146 -2.10 11.15 -6.72
N GLY A 147 -3.29 11.05 -6.11
CA GLY A 147 -4.06 9.81 -6.07
C GLY A 147 -4.56 9.35 -7.42
N GLU A 148 -5.00 10.27 -8.28
CA GLU A 148 -5.46 9.97 -9.64
C GLU A 148 -4.40 9.21 -10.48
N LEU A 149 -3.12 9.52 -10.29
CA LEU A 149 -2.01 8.83 -10.97
C LEU A 149 -1.95 7.33 -10.66
N TRP A 150 -2.50 6.92 -9.52
CA TRP A 150 -2.62 5.53 -9.08
C TRP A 150 -4.06 5.00 -9.14
N GLY A 151 -4.93 5.65 -9.91
CA GLY A 151 -6.31 5.22 -10.09
C GLY A 151 -7.26 5.62 -8.97
N GLY A 152 -6.81 6.48 -8.07
CA GLY A 152 -7.69 7.08 -7.06
C GLY A 152 -8.80 7.88 -7.73
N ARG A 153 -10.03 7.65 -7.29
CA ARG A 153 -11.21 8.40 -7.74
C ARG A 153 -11.73 9.24 -6.58
N PRO A 154 -12.25 10.46 -6.82
CA PRO A 154 -12.88 11.25 -5.77
C PRO A 154 -13.95 10.44 -5.02
N ALA A 155 -13.96 10.55 -3.69
CA ALA A 155 -15.00 9.96 -2.83
C ALA A 155 -15.87 11.06 -2.20
N CYS A 156 -16.96 10.67 -1.55
CA CYS A 156 -17.95 11.60 -0.98
C CYS A 156 -17.82 11.74 0.54
N TYR A 157 -16.58 11.69 1.07
CA TYR A 157 -16.31 11.82 2.50
C TYR A 157 -15.40 13.02 2.78
N GLY A 158 -15.67 13.74 3.88
CA GLY A 158 -14.85 14.88 4.29
C GLY A 158 -14.75 15.98 3.24
N GLU A 159 -13.64 16.73 3.27
CA GLU A 159 -13.36 17.82 2.35
C GLU A 159 -12.63 17.34 1.10
N PHE A 160 -11.57 16.55 1.30
CA PHE A 160 -10.82 15.91 0.22
C PHE A 160 -10.80 14.41 0.46
N SER A 161 -11.37 13.62 -0.44
CA SER A 161 -11.28 12.17 -0.33
C SER A 161 -11.05 11.46 -1.66
N LEU A 162 -10.35 10.33 -1.55
CA LEU A 162 -10.03 9.42 -2.64
C LEU A 162 -10.45 8.01 -2.26
N SER A 163 -10.90 7.24 -3.25
CA SER A 163 -11.09 5.80 -3.19
C SER A 163 -10.18 5.13 -4.21
N PHE A 164 -9.44 4.13 -3.76
CA PHE A 164 -8.58 3.27 -4.57
C PHE A 164 -9.18 1.87 -4.58
N GLU A 165 -9.39 1.32 -5.77
CA GLU A 165 -9.56 -0.13 -5.95
C GLU A 165 -8.16 -0.73 -6.04
N VAL A 166 -7.62 -1.21 -4.92
CA VAL A 166 -6.24 -1.74 -4.83
C VAL A 166 -6.15 -3.06 -5.57
N PHE A 167 -7.17 -3.89 -5.42
CA PHE A 167 -7.44 -5.13 -6.17
C PHE A 167 -8.97 -5.22 -6.25
N PRO A 168 -9.59 -5.85 -7.27
CA PRO A 168 -11.04 -5.91 -7.36
C PRO A 168 -11.68 -6.49 -6.08
N GLY A 169 -12.54 -5.70 -5.44
CA GLY A 169 -13.15 -6.02 -4.14
C GLY A 169 -12.30 -5.67 -2.91
N LEU A 170 -11.10 -5.12 -3.10
CA LEU A 170 -10.22 -4.56 -2.06
C LEU A 170 -10.16 -3.04 -2.24
N ASP A 171 -11.12 -2.34 -1.66
CA ASP A 171 -11.20 -0.88 -1.71
C ASP A 171 -10.57 -0.23 -0.49
N TRP A 172 -9.83 0.85 -0.73
CA TRP A 172 -9.20 1.66 0.30
C TRP A 172 -9.48 3.13 0.07
N GLN A 173 -9.91 3.85 1.09
CA GLN A 173 -10.22 5.26 0.99
C GLN A 173 -9.34 6.08 1.92
N VAL A 174 -9.02 7.29 1.46
CA VAL A 174 -8.28 8.30 2.22
C VAL A 174 -9.16 9.52 2.31
N VAL A 175 -9.44 9.98 3.53
CA VAL A 175 -10.19 11.20 3.78
C VAL A 175 -9.26 12.18 4.48
N LEU A 176 -9.16 13.40 3.97
CA LEU A 176 -8.35 14.49 4.48
C LEU A 176 -9.25 15.69 4.79
N TRP A 177 -9.00 16.28 5.95
CA TRP A 177 -9.47 17.59 6.37
C TRP A 177 -8.23 18.47 6.49
N GLU A 178 -8.22 19.60 5.79
CA GLU A 178 -7.11 20.54 5.88
C GLU A 178 -7.05 21.21 7.26
N ALA A 179 -5.89 21.75 7.59
CA ALA A 179 -5.73 22.59 8.77
C ALA A 179 -6.41 23.94 8.52
N ASP A 180 -7.09 24.44 9.54
CA ASP A 180 -7.64 25.79 9.55
C ASP A 180 -7.16 26.56 10.80
N ALA A 181 -7.81 27.68 11.11
CA ALA A 181 -7.44 28.51 12.26
C ALA A 181 -7.70 27.83 13.62
N GLU A 182 -8.59 26.84 13.68
CA GLU A 182 -9.06 26.20 14.90
C GLU A 182 -8.54 24.76 15.05
N PHE A 183 -8.32 24.06 13.94
CA PHE A 183 -8.01 22.63 13.91
C PHE A 183 -6.78 22.30 13.07
N SER A 184 -5.95 21.39 13.60
CA SER A 184 -4.87 20.78 12.83
C SER A 184 -5.43 19.87 11.72
N ALA A 185 -4.70 19.77 10.61
CA ALA A 185 -5.03 18.84 9.54
C ALA A 185 -5.15 17.40 10.07
N ARG A 186 -6.13 16.67 9.53
CA ARG A 186 -6.41 15.28 9.91
C ARG A 186 -6.63 14.47 8.67
N ALA A 187 -6.12 13.24 8.65
CA ALA A 187 -6.50 12.26 7.66
C ALA A 187 -6.90 10.95 8.32
N GLN A 188 -7.70 10.17 7.61
CA GLN A 188 -8.23 8.90 8.07
C GLN A 188 -8.33 7.92 6.89
N TYR A 189 -8.09 6.65 7.19
CA TYR A 189 -8.38 5.57 6.26
C TYR A 189 -9.75 4.99 6.51
N LEU A 190 -10.45 4.68 5.42
CA LEU A 190 -11.70 3.92 5.44
C LEU A 190 -11.58 2.73 4.49
N PHE A 191 -11.96 1.54 4.93
CA PHE A 191 -11.88 0.31 4.16
C PHE A 191 -12.89 -0.71 4.68
N ASP A 192 -13.14 -1.78 3.91
CA ASP A 192 -14.06 -2.83 4.30
C ASP A 192 -13.60 -3.56 5.58
N LYS A 193 -14.46 -3.68 6.59
CA LYS A 193 -14.10 -4.39 7.84
C LYS A 193 -13.71 -5.86 7.58
N GLY A 194 -14.29 -6.48 6.55
CA GLY A 194 -14.03 -7.85 6.13
C GLY A 194 -12.57 -8.14 5.77
N LEU A 195 -11.74 -7.09 5.57
CA LEU A 195 -10.30 -7.24 5.41
C LEU A 195 -9.62 -7.90 6.62
N GLU A 196 -10.20 -7.83 7.82
CA GLU A 196 -9.67 -8.55 9.00
C GLU A 196 -9.70 -10.08 8.84
N LYS A 197 -10.48 -10.61 7.88
CA LYS A 197 -10.50 -12.03 7.52
C LYS A 197 -9.42 -12.42 6.52
N VAL A 198 -8.89 -11.44 5.79
CA VAL A 198 -7.91 -11.62 4.71
C VAL A 198 -6.50 -11.33 5.22
N PHE A 199 -6.35 -10.22 5.94
CA PHE A 199 -5.06 -9.67 6.33
C PHE A 199 -4.93 -9.56 7.86
N PRO A 200 -3.79 -10.00 8.43
CA PRO A 200 -3.42 -9.60 9.78
C PRO A 200 -3.12 -8.10 9.86
N LEU A 201 -3.13 -7.54 11.07
CA LEU A 201 -3.04 -6.08 11.30
C LEU A 201 -1.77 -5.44 10.73
N ASP A 202 -0.64 -6.14 10.77
CA ASP A 202 0.63 -5.69 10.20
C ASP A 202 0.59 -5.58 8.67
N VAL A 203 -0.18 -6.44 8.00
CA VAL A 203 -0.40 -6.37 6.55
C VAL A 203 -1.39 -5.27 6.18
N ILE A 204 -2.43 -5.05 6.99
CA ILE A 204 -3.33 -3.89 6.83
C ILE A 204 -2.54 -2.58 7.00
N TRP A 205 -1.64 -2.52 7.99
CA TRP A 205 -0.74 -1.40 8.19
C TRP A 205 0.23 -1.22 7.02
N ALA A 206 0.82 -2.30 6.51
CA ALA A 206 1.66 -2.27 5.31
C ALA A 206 0.90 -1.72 4.09
N LEU A 207 -0.36 -2.13 3.88
CA LEU A 207 -1.20 -1.57 2.80
C LEU A 207 -1.45 -0.07 2.99
N GLY A 208 -1.73 0.38 4.22
CA GLY A 208 -1.84 1.80 4.54
C GLY A 208 -0.56 2.59 4.24
N ASN A 209 0.61 2.01 4.48
CA ASN A 209 1.90 2.62 4.14
C ASN A 209 2.11 2.69 2.61
N VAL A 210 1.75 1.63 1.88
CA VAL A 210 1.80 1.60 0.41
C VAL A 210 0.96 2.72 -0.20
N ILE A 211 -0.26 2.91 0.30
CA ILE A 211 -1.16 3.99 -0.14
C ILE A 211 -0.52 5.36 0.12
N ALA A 212 0.01 5.57 1.33
CA ALA A 212 0.67 6.81 1.70
C ALA A 212 1.88 7.09 0.81
N ALA A 213 2.73 6.09 0.56
CA ALA A 213 3.90 6.20 -0.30
C ALA A 213 3.52 6.57 -1.74
N LYS A 214 2.46 5.97 -2.30
CA LYS A 214 1.94 6.31 -3.63
C LYS A 214 1.46 7.75 -3.72
N LEU A 215 0.80 8.26 -2.68
CA LEU A 215 0.38 9.66 -2.57
C LEU A 215 1.57 10.62 -2.41
N MET A 216 2.61 10.24 -1.68
CA MET A 216 3.78 11.08 -1.41
C MET A 216 4.80 11.12 -2.56
N ASN A 217 4.94 10.03 -3.34
CA ASN A 217 6.01 9.86 -4.34
C ASN A 217 5.62 10.18 -5.79
N ALA A 218 4.40 10.62 -6.07
CA ALA A 218 4.01 11.06 -7.41
C ALA A 218 4.58 12.47 -7.80
N GLY A 219 5.68 12.87 -7.14
CA GLY A 219 6.53 14.01 -7.46
C GLY A 219 8.04 13.71 -7.55
N SER A 220 8.49 12.45 -7.45
CA SER A 220 9.92 12.09 -7.52
C SER A 220 10.50 12.03 -8.94
N VAL A 221 9.95 12.84 -9.87
CA VAL A 221 10.59 13.19 -11.15
C VAL A 221 11.15 14.63 -11.12
N ILE A 222 10.93 15.42 -10.06
CA ILE A 222 11.53 16.75 -9.92
C ILE A 222 12.08 16.96 -8.51
N LEU A 223 13.04 16.14 -8.07
CA LEU A 223 14.03 16.49 -7.04
C LEU A 223 15.32 15.64 -7.22
N ARG A 224 15.76 15.48 -8.47
CA ARG A 224 17.14 15.08 -8.80
C ARG A 224 17.79 16.15 -9.68
N THR A 225 17.78 17.40 -9.22
CA THR A 225 18.66 18.43 -9.79
C THR A 225 18.93 19.51 -8.75
N GLU A 226 19.55 19.15 -7.62
CA GLU A 226 20.30 20.12 -6.80
C GLU A 226 21.20 19.45 -5.77
N VAL A 227 21.91 18.39 -6.14
CA VAL A 227 23.14 17.97 -5.44
C VAL A 227 24.15 17.47 -6.48
N GLN A 228 24.77 18.41 -7.19
CA GLN A 228 26.10 18.26 -7.80
C GLN A 228 26.49 19.58 -8.47
N LYS A 229 26.94 20.55 -7.66
CA LYS A 229 27.93 21.57 -8.06
C LYS A 229 28.35 22.41 -6.86
N THR A 230 29.15 21.81 -5.99
CA THR A 230 30.24 22.56 -5.35
C THR A 230 31.39 21.59 -5.08
N GLU A 231 32.19 21.32 -6.12
CA GLU A 231 33.58 20.98 -5.91
C GLU A 231 34.45 22.09 -6.53
N ILE A 232 35.26 22.67 -5.64
CA ILE A 232 36.61 23.21 -5.83
C ILE A 232 36.78 24.55 -6.55
N ARG A 233 37.28 25.53 -5.79
CA ARG A 233 38.29 26.58 -6.12
C ARG A 233 38.82 27.12 -4.77
N PHE A 234 40.10 27.23 -4.42
CA PHE A 234 41.42 26.90 -4.97
C PHE A 234 42.29 26.41 -3.80
#